data_AF-A0A8T6DID5-F1
#
_entry.id   AF-A0A8T6DID5-F1
#
_cell.length_a   1.000
_cell.length_b   1.000
_cell.length_c   1.000
_cell.angle_alpha   90.00
_cell.angle_beta   90.00
_cell.angle_gamma   90.00
#
_symmetry.space_group_name_H-M   'P 1'
#
loop_
_entity.id
_entity.type
_entity.pdbx_description
1 polymer ?
#
loop_
_entity_poly.entity_id
_entity_poly.type
_entity_poly.pdbx_seq_one_letter_code
_entity_poly.pdbx_strand_id
1 'polypeptide(L)'
;MGLAWDVFGQRNGFADEASFRNALADYRRRMNVPLGRDLNCIVLGEVVFLPSTAWVPWGDSQGWSRNLVSFKKFDLADSSGRQLADILATCDHQPLPVFGHEFEPLAVDDRNYKFVPRAERPGQRAFKLQLLAAYDRQCAVTTEHALPVLDAAHIQPYRGRDSDHPQNGIILRSDLHRLYDRGYLTITPDLELEVSQRLRDEFNNGKRYYELQGKQIIVPGDPRLAPSRSALDWHASHVFR
;
A
#
# COMPACT_ATOMS: atom_id res chain seq x y z
N MET A 1 6.63 8.55 11.57
CA MET A 1 5.44 8.67 10.69
C MET A 1 4.41 7.68 11.19
N GLY A 2 3.13 8.06 11.24
CA GLY A 2 2.12 7.21 11.83
C GLY A 2 1.60 6.18 10.82
N LEU A 3 1.45 4.92 11.26
CA LEU A 3 0.82 3.81 10.52
C LEU A 3 -0.47 4.23 9.78
N ALA A 4 -1.21 5.20 10.33
CA ALA A 4 -2.45 5.72 9.77
C ALA A 4 -2.33 6.24 8.32
N TRP A 5 -1.35 7.08 8.00
CA TRP A 5 -1.23 7.60 6.63
C TRP A 5 -0.65 6.55 5.68
N ASP A 6 0.32 5.77 6.16
CA ASP A 6 0.99 4.76 5.34
C ASP A 6 0.04 3.62 4.93
N VAL A 7 -0.91 3.26 5.80
CA VAL A 7 -1.88 2.19 5.55
C VAL A 7 -3.11 2.69 4.80
N PHE A 8 -3.67 3.86 5.18
CA PHE A 8 -4.96 4.31 4.67
C PHE A 8 -4.85 5.41 3.60
N GLY A 9 -3.76 6.17 3.54
CA GLY A 9 -3.54 7.26 2.56
C GLY A 9 -4.73 8.21 2.48
N GLN A 10 -5.22 8.47 1.27
CA GLN A 10 -6.40 9.32 1.03
C GLN A 10 -7.69 8.81 1.70
N ARG A 11 -7.76 7.53 2.11
CA ARG A 11 -8.92 6.99 2.86
C ARG A 11 -9.04 7.58 4.27
N ASN A 12 -8.03 8.33 4.74
CA ASN A 12 -8.14 9.18 5.92
C ASN A 12 -9.00 10.45 5.69
N GLY A 13 -9.52 10.68 4.48
CA GLY A 13 -10.38 11.81 4.14
C GLY A 13 -9.66 13.08 3.70
N PHE A 14 -8.37 12.98 3.34
CA PHE A 14 -7.56 14.10 2.89
C PHE A 14 -6.91 13.79 1.54
N ALA A 15 -6.72 14.83 0.72
CA ALA A 15 -6.17 14.67 -0.63
C ALA A 15 -4.68 14.28 -0.61
N ASP A 16 -3.93 14.73 0.39
CA ASP A 16 -2.50 14.53 0.51
C ASP A 16 -2.04 14.50 1.98
N GLU A 17 -0.78 14.11 2.20
CA GLU A 17 -0.24 13.94 3.54
C GLU A 17 -0.10 15.27 4.29
N ALA A 18 0.20 16.35 3.57
CA ALA A 18 0.42 17.66 4.16
C ALA A 18 -0.88 18.21 4.76
N SER A 19 -1.98 18.10 4.04
CA SER A 19 -3.33 18.47 4.49
C SER A 19 -3.79 17.62 5.68
N PHE A 20 -3.53 16.32 5.67
CA PHE A 20 -3.77 15.44 6.83
C PHE A 20 -2.98 15.88 8.07
N ARG A 21 -1.67 16.14 7.91
CA ARG A 21 -0.80 16.59 9.01
C ARG A 21 -1.25 17.94 9.57
N ASN A 22 -1.63 18.88 8.70
CA ASN A 22 -2.13 20.20 9.13
C ASN A 22 -3.42 20.08 9.92
N ALA A 23 -4.36 19.25 9.47
CA ALA A 23 -5.60 19.00 10.20
C ALA A 23 -5.35 18.39 11.59
N LEU A 24 -4.42 17.44 11.68
CA LEU A 24 -4.00 16.85 12.96
C LEU A 24 -3.33 17.85 13.89
N ALA A 25 -2.44 18.70 13.36
CA ALA A 25 -1.80 19.75 14.14
C ALA A 25 -2.84 20.73 14.71
N ASP A 26 -3.82 21.11 13.91
CA ASP A 26 -4.90 21.99 14.35
C ASP A 26 -5.77 21.35 15.43
N TYR A 27 -6.11 20.06 15.26
CA TYR A 27 -6.86 19.30 16.26
C TYR A 27 -6.10 19.16 17.58
N ARG A 28 -4.79 18.86 17.53
CA ARG A 28 -3.92 18.76 18.72
C ARG A 28 -3.84 20.08 19.48
N ARG A 29 -3.74 21.20 18.77
CA ARG A 29 -3.77 22.54 19.38
C ARG A 29 -5.08 22.79 20.11
N ARG A 30 -6.22 22.51 19.47
CA ARG A 30 -7.55 22.71 20.09
C ARG A 30 -7.78 21.84 21.32
N MET A 31 -7.26 20.61 21.30
CA MET A 31 -7.47 19.62 22.37
C MET A 31 -6.36 19.60 23.43
N ASN A 32 -5.37 20.50 23.34
CA ASN A 32 -4.19 20.55 24.20
C ASN A 32 -3.46 19.19 24.32
N VAL A 33 -3.39 18.44 23.22
CA VAL A 33 -2.69 17.15 23.15
C VAL A 33 -1.24 17.39 22.72
N PRO A 34 -0.24 16.87 23.44
CA PRO A 34 1.17 17.08 23.09
C PRO A 34 1.51 16.67 21.66
N LEU A 35 2.35 17.47 21.01
CA LEU A 35 3.02 17.10 19.76
C LEU A 35 3.93 15.90 20.05
N GLY A 36 3.75 14.78 19.34
CA GLY A 36 4.59 13.59 19.45
C GLY A 36 3.90 12.32 19.94
N ARG A 37 2.63 12.37 20.37
CA ARG A 37 1.86 11.15 20.63
C ARG A 37 1.55 10.44 19.29
N ASP A 38 1.74 9.13 19.23
CA ASP A 38 1.39 8.35 18.04
C ASP A 38 -0.12 8.39 17.76
N LEU A 39 -0.48 8.35 16.48
CA LEU A 39 -1.87 8.19 16.07
C LEU A 39 -2.29 6.75 16.30
N ASN A 40 -3.21 6.53 17.22
CA ASN A 40 -3.87 5.25 17.36
C ASN A 40 -4.90 5.09 16.24
N CYS A 41 -4.87 3.95 15.56
CA CYS A 41 -5.87 3.58 14.57
C CYS A 41 -6.91 2.67 15.22
N ILE A 42 -8.17 3.09 15.25
CA ILE A 42 -9.28 2.18 15.53
C ILE A 42 -9.74 1.63 14.18
N VAL A 43 -9.49 0.35 13.94
CA VAL A 43 -9.98 -0.34 12.75
C VAL A 43 -11.34 -0.93 13.09
N LEU A 44 -12.38 -0.45 12.42
CA LEU A 44 -13.70 -1.07 12.51
C LEU A 44 -13.70 -2.31 11.59
N GLY A 45 -13.69 -3.49 12.19
CA GLY A 45 -13.96 -4.75 11.49
C GLY A 45 -15.45 -4.92 11.23
N GLU A 46 -15.80 -5.64 10.16
CA GLU A 46 -17.19 -6.04 9.82
C GLU A 46 -18.22 -4.90 9.87
N VAL A 47 -17.92 -3.79 9.19
CA VAL A 47 -18.88 -2.68 9.08
C VAL A 47 -20.09 -3.12 8.27
N VAL A 48 -21.24 -3.21 8.93
CA VAL A 48 -22.54 -3.43 8.29
C VAL A 48 -23.14 -2.07 7.91
N PHE A 49 -23.32 -1.84 6.61
CA PHE A 49 -24.04 -0.68 6.11
C PHE A 49 -25.51 -1.04 5.93
N LEU A 50 -26.39 -0.38 6.70
CA LEU A 50 -27.83 -0.59 6.59
C LEU A 50 -28.34 -0.06 5.23
N PRO A 51 -29.19 -0.82 4.53
CA PRO A 51 -29.90 -0.29 3.37
C PRO A 51 -30.81 0.87 3.80
N SER A 52 -31.14 1.78 2.88
CA SER A 52 -31.96 2.96 3.17
C SER A 52 -33.34 2.62 3.75
N THR A 53 -33.86 1.42 3.45
CA THR A 53 -35.09 0.87 4.00
C THR A 53 -35.01 0.54 5.49
N ALA A 54 -33.80 0.36 6.04
CA ALA A 54 -33.56 0.04 7.44
C ALA A 54 -32.94 1.23 8.21
N TRP A 55 -32.94 2.43 7.62
CA TRP A 55 -32.45 3.63 8.31
C TRP A 55 -33.41 4.07 9.41
N VAL A 56 -32.84 4.51 10.54
CA VAL A 56 -33.59 5.02 11.68
C VAL A 56 -33.45 6.55 11.80
N PRO A 57 -34.50 7.24 12.27
CA PRO A 57 -34.42 8.67 12.55
C PRO A 57 -33.30 8.99 13.55
N TRP A 58 -32.47 9.98 13.24
CA TRP A 58 -31.32 10.36 14.06
C TRP A 58 -31.52 11.74 14.71
N GLY A 59 -31.05 11.89 15.94
CA GLY A 59 -31.00 13.15 16.67
C GLY A 59 -31.18 13.00 18.18
N ASP A 60 -30.91 14.07 18.93
CA ASP A 60 -30.99 14.05 20.40
C ASP A 60 -32.41 13.69 20.88
N SER A 61 -33.45 14.14 20.15
CA SER A 61 -34.86 13.79 20.41
C SER A 61 -35.20 12.32 20.17
N GLN A 62 -34.34 11.60 19.45
CA GLN A 62 -34.44 10.17 19.17
C GLN A 62 -33.48 9.35 20.07
N GLY A 63 -32.80 9.99 21.03
CA GLY A 63 -31.84 9.34 21.92
C GLY A 63 -30.43 9.18 21.32
N TRP A 64 -30.19 9.72 20.12
CA TRP A 64 -28.91 9.63 19.41
C TRP A 64 -28.16 10.95 19.47
N SER A 65 -27.11 11.02 20.32
CA SER A 65 -26.34 12.25 20.50
C SER A 65 -25.67 12.70 19.20
N ARG A 66 -25.66 14.01 18.93
CA ARG A 66 -25.04 14.56 17.72
C ARG A 66 -23.54 14.27 17.56
N ASN A 67 -22.82 14.09 18.66
CA ASN A 67 -21.37 13.84 18.68
C ASN A 67 -21.05 12.53 19.41
N LEU A 68 -20.97 11.42 18.68
CA LEU A 68 -20.57 10.11 19.21
C LEU A 68 -19.14 9.81 18.81
N VAL A 69 -18.19 10.25 19.62
CA VAL A 69 -16.76 10.22 19.27
C VAL A 69 -15.96 9.07 19.88
N SER A 70 -16.57 8.24 20.75
CA SER A 70 -15.94 6.98 21.22
C SER A 70 -16.88 6.15 22.12
N PHE A 71 -16.84 4.81 21.96
CA PHE A 71 -17.31 3.78 22.90
C PHE A 71 -18.64 4.02 23.65
N LYS A 72 -19.60 4.75 23.06
CA LYS A 72 -20.91 4.94 23.69
C LYS A 72 -21.62 3.60 23.75
N LYS A 73 -21.96 3.18 24.97
CA LYS A 73 -22.81 2.03 25.23
C LYS A 73 -24.25 2.52 25.32
N PHE A 74 -25.17 1.76 24.75
CA PHE A 74 -26.60 1.97 24.92
C PHE A 74 -27.12 0.86 25.81
N ASP A 75 -27.92 1.21 26.81
CA ASP A 75 -28.66 0.22 27.58
C ASP A 75 -29.76 -0.34 26.67
N LEU A 76 -29.78 -1.66 26.49
CA LEU A 76 -30.77 -2.34 25.64
C LEU A 76 -32.19 -2.28 26.24
N ALA A 77 -32.33 -1.85 27.49
CA ALA A 77 -33.63 -1.56 28.11
C ALA A 77 -34.20 -0.18 27.75
N ASP A 78 -33.40 0.72 27.17
CA ASP A 78 -33.87 2.04 26.73
C ASP A 78 -34.45 1.99 25.31
N SER A 79 -35.23 3.00 24.93
CA SER A 79 -35.86 3.08 23.60
C SER A 79 -34.85 3.02 22.45
N SER A 80 -33.74 3.76 22.55
CA SER A 80 -32.68 3.76 21.54
C SER A 80 -31.86 2.47 21.55
N GLY A 81 -31.65 1.85 22.72
CA GLY A 81 -30.97 0.56 22.82
C GLY A 81 -31.79 -0.60 22.26
N ARG A 82 -33.12 -0.62 22.46
CA ARG A 82 -34.02 -1.58 21.80
C ARG A 82 -33.99 -1.45 20.29
N GLN A 83 -34.05 -0.21 19.77
CA GLN A 83 -33.94 0.05 18.34
C GLN A 83 -32.60 -0.46 17.78
N LEU A 84 -31.51 -0.31 18.52
CA LEU A 84 -30.20 -0.88 18.14
C LEU A 84 -30.22 -2.41 18.15
N ALA A 85 -30.84 -3.03 19.15
CA ALA A 85 -30.96 -4.49 19.23
C ALA A 85 -31.76 -5.06 18.04
N ASP A 86 -32.85 -4.41 17.65
CA ASP A 86 -33.65 -4.81 16.49
C ASP A 86 -32.85 -4.71 15.19
N ILE A 87 -32.12 -3.60 14.99
CA ILE A 87 -31.20 -3.45 13.85
C ILE A 87 -30.17 -4.58 13.85
N LEU A 88 -29.48 -4.81 14.96
CA LEU A 88 -28.44 -5.83 15.07
C LEU A 88 -28.99 -7.25 14.85
N ALA A 89 -30.23 -7.53 15.28
CA ALA A 89 -30.89 -8.81 15.04
C ALA A 89 -31.20 -9.06 13.56
N THR A 90 -31.36 -8.00 12.77
CA THR A 90 -31.54 -8.10 11.30
C THR A 90 -30.23 -8.08 10.52
N CYS A 91 -29.12 -7.71 11.17
CA CYS A 91 -27.79 -7.71 10.57
C CYS A 91 -27.17 -9.10 10.67
N ASP A 92 -26.89 -9.70 9.52
CA ASP A 92 -25.99 -10.85 9.44
C ASP A 92 -24.58 -10.38 9.79
N HIS A 93 -24.17 -10.61 11.04
CA HIS A 93 -22.86 -10.25 11.55
C HIS A 93 -22.16 -11.53 12.01
N GLN A 94 -20.92 -11.74 11.57
CA GLN A 94 -20.11 -12.82 12.10
C GLN A 94 -19.28 -12.24 13.27
N PRO A 95 -19.27 -12.87 14.46
CA PRO A 95 -18.39 -12.38 15.51
C PRO A 95 -16.94 -12.49 15.04
N LEU A 96 -16.14 -11.44 15.26
CA LEU A 96 -14.71 -11.48 14.98
C LEU A 96 -14.09 -12.69 15.67
N PRO A 97 -13.22 -13.45 14.98
CA PRO A 97 -12.55 -14.58 15.59
C PRO A 97 -11.72 -14.11 16.79
N VAL A 98 -11.93 -14.76 17.93
CA VAL A 98 -11.13 -14.53 19.14
C VAL A 98 -9.85 -15.35 19.03
N PHE A 99 -8.73 -14.68 18.78
CA PHE A 99 -7.41 -15.28 18.64
C PHE A 99 -6.76 -15.58 20.02
N GLY A 100 -7.43 -16.39 20.83
CA GLY A 100 -6.94 -16.80 22.16
C GLY A 100 -6.24 -18.16 22.21
N HIS A 101 -6.18 -18.87 21.09
CA HIS A 101 -5.62 -20.21 20.97
C HIS A 101 -4.44 -20.22 19.98
N GLU A 102 -3.59 -21.23 20.07
CA GLU A 102 -2.55 -21.48 19.08
C GLU A 102 -3.20 -21.80 17.72
N PHE A 103 -2.63 -21.25 16.65
CA PHE A 103 -3.18 -21.43 15.31
C PHE A 103 -2.94 -22.86 14.83
N GLU A 104 -4.02 -23.56 14.51
CA GLU A 104 -3.99 -24.86 13.84
C GLU A 104 -4.29 -24.68 12.34
N PRO A 105 -3.53 -25.32 11.42
CA PRO A 105 -3.80 -25.25 10.00
C PRO A 105 -5.23 -25.67 9.65
N LEU A 106 -5.95 -24.77 8.99
CA LEU A 106 -7.33 -25.02 8.57
C LEU A 106 -7.35 -26.02 7.40
N ALA A 107 -8.18 -27.05 7.51
CA ALA A 107 -8.35 -28.06 6.46
C ALA A 107 -9.26 -27.57 5.31
N VAL A 108 -10.06 -26.54 5.55
CA VAL A 108 -11.05 -26.01 4.61
C VAL A 108 -10.72 -24.55 4.29
N ASP A 109 -10.80 -24.20 3.01
CA ASP A 109 -10.66 -22.84 2.51
C ASP A 109 -12.06 -22.20 2.39
N ASP A 110 -12.37 -21.28 3.30
CA ASP A 110 -13.66 -20.56 3.38
C ASP A 110 -13.63 -19.16 2.72
N ARG A 111 -12.60 -18.87 1.90
CA ARG A 111 -12.44 -17.56 1.26
C ARG A 111 -13.63 -17.21 0.35
N ASN A 112 -14.17 -16.01 0.56
CA ASN A 112 -15.15 -15.39 -0.35
C ASN A 112 -14.45 -14.76 -1.57
N TYR A 113 -14.75 -15.25 -2.77
CA TYR A 113 -14.22 -14.70 -4.01
C TYR A 113 -15.12 -13.58 -4.53
N LYS A 114 -14.55 -12.39 -4.76
CA LYS A 114 -15.22 -11.27 -5.43
C LYS A 114 -14.50 -10.92 -6.73
N PHE A 115 -15.25 -10.72 -7.80
CA PHE A 115 -14.71 -10.17 -9.05
C PHE A 115 -14.50 -8.67 -8.90
N VAL A 116 -13.24 -8.24 -9.00
CA VAL A 116 -12.87 -6.81 -9.02
C VAL A 116 -12.39 -6.44 -10.42
N PRO A 117 -12.92 -5.37 -11.06
CA PRO A 117 -12.38 -4.88 -12.32
C PRO A 117 -10.96 -4.39 -12.07
N ARG A 118 -9.99 -4.95 -12.79
CA ARG A 118 -8.59 -4.57 -12.74
C ARG A 118 -8.20 -4.04 -14.11
N ALA A 119 -7.47 -2.92 -14.14
CA ALA A 119 -6.89 -2.42 -15.39
C ALA A 119 -6.01 -3.53 -16.00
N GLU A 120 -6.39 -3.97 -17.19
CA GLU A 120 -5.63 -4.96 -17.93
C GLU A 120 -4.35 -4.31 -18.48
N ARG A 121 -3.23 -5.01 -18.34
CA ARG A 121 -1.94 -4.63 -18.91
C ARG A 121 -1.52 -5.73 -19.87
N PRO A 122 -2.14 -5.80 -21.07
CA PRO A 122 -1.85 -6.84 -22.03
C PRO A 122 -0.38 -6.73 -22.45
N GLY A 123 0.37 -7.83 -22.39
CA GLY A 123 1.78 -7.85 -22.75
C GLY A 123 2.76 -8.04 -21.58
N GLN A 124 2.33 -7.85 -20.33
CA GLN A 124 3.22 -7.94 -19.16
C GLN A 124 4.03 -9.25 -19.09
N ARG A 125 3.40 -10.38 -19.45
CA ARG A 125 4.08 -11.69 -19.49
C ARG A 125 5.13 -11.75 -20.61
N ALA A 126 4.79 -11.26 -21.80
CA ALA A 126 5.70 -11.24 -22.94
C ALA A 126 6.88 -10.30 -22.68
N PHE A 127 6.62 -9.11 -22.15
CA PHE A 127 7.62 -8.14 -21.72
C PHE A 127 8.59 -8.74 -20.69
N LYS A 128 8.07 -9.42 -19.66
CA LYS A 128 8.91 -10.10 -18.67
C LYS A 128 9.79 -11.18 -19.30
N LEU A 129 9.26 -11.99 -20.21
CA LEU A 129 10.05 -13.02 -20.91
C LEU A 129 11.15 -12.41 -21.78
N GLN A 130 10.86 -11.32 -22.49
CA GLN A 130 11.83 -10.62 -23.32
C GLN A 130 12.98 -10.05 -22.48
N LEU A 131 12.68 -9.41 -21.36
CA LEU A 131 13.70 -8.88 -20.45
C LEU A 131 14.49 -10.00 -19.77
N LEU A 132 13.84 -11.09 -19.33
CA LEU A 132 14.55 -12.23 -18.77
C LEU A 132 15.55 -12.84 -19.76
N ALA A 133 15.22 -12.86 -21.06
CA ALA A 133 16.17 -13.28 -22.10
C ALA A 133 17.31 -12.26 -22.27
N ALA A 134 17.01 -10.96 -22.27
CA ALA A 134 18.01 -9.90 -22.43
C ALA A 134 19.02 -9.81 -21.28
N TYR A 135 18.58 -10.11 -20.06
CA TYR A 135 19.38 -10.05 -18.83
C TYR A 135 19.92 -11.42 -18.41
N ASP A 136 19.99 -12.42 -19.29
CA ASP A 136 20.48 -13.77 -18.95
C ASP A 136 19.83 -14.37 -17.68
N ARG A 137 18.55 -14.08 -17.48
CA ARG A 137 17.72 -14.57 -16.36
C ARG A 137 18.28 -14.21 -14.99
N GLN A 138 18.92 -13.05 -14.85
CA GLN A 138 19.43 -12.56 -13.57
C GLN A 138 18.91 -11.18 -13.21
N CYS A 139 18.87 -10.90 -11.90
CA CYS A 139 18.68 -9.54 -11.41
C CYS A 139 19.87 -8.66 -11.82
N ALA A 140 19.57 -7.52 -12.43
CA ALA A 140 20.55 -6.52 -12.85
C ALA A 140 21.44 -6.03 -11.69
N VAL A 141 20.91 -6.00 -10.47
CA VAL A 141 21.62 -5.49 -9.28
C VAL A 141 22.36 -6.61 -8.53
N THR A 142 21.69 -7.72 -8.23
CA THR A 142 22.21 -8.73 -7.30
C THR A 142 22.74 -9.99 -7.96
N THR A 143 22.62 -10.11 -9.29
CA THR A 143 22.94 -11.33 -10.06
C THR A 143 22.23 -12.57 -9.50
N GLU A 144 21.05 -12.39 -8.92
CA GLU A 144 20.19 -13.49 -8.46
C GLU A 144 19.56 -14.18 -9.67
N HIS A 145 19.58 -15.51 -9.71
CA HIS A 145 19.08 -16.32 -10.82
C HIS A 145 17.78 -17.08 -10.51
N ALA A 146 17.31 -17.05 -9.26
CA ALA A 146 16.06 -17.67 -8.85
C ALA A 146 14.85 -16.98 -9.54
N LEU A 147 14.45 -17.51 -10.69
CA LEU A 147 13.37 -16.95 -11.53
C LEU A 147 12.08 -16.56 -10.79
N PRO A 148 11.59 -17.30 -9.77
CA PRO A 148 10.36 -16.91 -9.06
C PRO A 148 10.44 -15.58 -8.32
N VAL A 149 11.64 -15.11 -7.96
CA VAL A 149 11.84 -13.83 -7.27
C VAL A 149 12.24 -12.70 -8.20
N LEU A 150 12.35 -12.96 -9.51
CA LEU A 150 12.70 -11.95 -10.50
C LEU A 150 11.45 -11.36 -11.12
N ASP A 151 11.38 -10.04 -11.19
CA ASP A 151 10.32 -9.29 -11.85
C ASP A 151 10.89 -8.34 -12.90
N ALA A 152 10.07 -8.08 -13.92
CA ALA A 152 10.31 -7.01 -14.88
C ALA A 152 9.76 -5.71 -14.29
N ALA A 153 10.67 -4.82 -13.91
CA ALA A 153 10.36 -3.47 -13.48
C ALA A 153 10.36 -2.55 -14.69
N HIS A 154 9.29 -1.75 -14.83
CA HIS A 154 9.29 -0.65 -15.77
C HIS A 154 10.09 0.52 -15.17
N ILE A 155 10.96 1.15 -15.96
CA ILE A 155 11.70 2.35 -15.53
C ILE A 155 10.72 3.54 -15.46
N GLN A 156 10.02 3.82 -16.54
CA GLN A 156 8.84 4.68 -16.55
C GLN A 156 7.59 3.80 -16.46
N PRO A 157 6.68 4.05 -15.49
CA PRO A 157 5.45 3.28 -15.31
C PRO A 157 4.67 3.12 -16.61
N TYR A 158 4.00 1.97 -16.76
CA TYR A 158 3.21 1.64 -17.94
C TYR A 158 2.18 2.73 -18.32
N ARG A 159 2.27 3.26 -19.55
CA ARG A 159 1.35 4.26 -20.13
C ARG A 159 0.63 3.78 -21.39
N GLY A 160 0.78 2.52 -21.75
CA GLY A 160 0.26 1.94 -22.98
C GLY A 160 1.23 0.91 -23.55
N ARG A 161 0.88 0.32 -24.68
CA ARG A 161 1.64 -0.78 -25.30
C ARG A 161 3.12 -0.43 -25.56
N ASP A 162 3.38 0.82 -25.93
CA ASP A 162 4.74 1.28 -26.24
C ASP A 162 5.63 1.39 -25.00
N SER A 163 5.06 1.34 -23.79
CA SER A 163 5.82 1.29 -22.55
C SER A 163 6.46 -0.08 -22.30
N ASP A 164 5.99 -1.15 -22.94
CA ASP A 164 6.59 -2.49 -22.89
C ASP A 164 7.81 -2.58 -23.83
N HIS A 165 8.67 -1.57 -23.78
CA HIS A 165 9.90 -1.46 -24.54
C HIS A 165 11.08 -1.98 -23.71
N PRO A 166 11.99 -2.80 -24.26
CA PRO A 166 13.13 -3.35 -23.51
C PRO A 166 13.98 -2.30 -22.79
N GLN A 167 14.22 -1.16 -23.45
CA GLN A 167 14.97 -0.05 -22.86
C GLN A 167 14.19 0.69 -21.76
N ASN A 168 12.91 0.42 -21.57
CA ASN A 168 12.10 0.88 -20.45
C ASN A 168 11.98 -0.19 -19.35
N GLY A 169 12.86 -1.21 -19.36
CA GLY A 169 12.72 -2.41 -18.55
C GLY A 169 14.01 -2.89 -17.91
N ILE A 170 13.90 -3.33 -16.66
CA ILE A 170 15.03 -3.90 -15.89
C ILE A 170 14.53 -5.14 -15.14
N ILE A 171 15.34 -6.19 -15.10
CA ILE A 171 15.06 -7.35 -14.24
C ILE A 171 15.57 -7.08 -12.83
N LEU A 172 14.66 -7.04 -11.87
CA LEU A 172 14.95 -6.80 -10.45
C LEU A 172 14.40 -7.92 -9.60
N ARG A 173 15.04 -8.17 -8.45
CA ARG A 173 14.44 -9.00 -7.39
C ARG A 173 13.16 -8.33 -6.89
N SER A 174 12.13 -9.09 -6.53
CA SER A 174 10.79 -8.55 -6.21
C SER A 174 10.76 -7.51 -5.08
N ASP A 175 11.68 -7.59 -4.11
CA ASP A 175 11.84 -6.57 -3.08
C ASP A 175 12.45 -5.28 -3.65
N LEU A 176 13.52 -5.38 -4.44
CA LEU A 176 14.14 -4.23 -5.12
C LEU A 176 13.16 -3.56 -6.09
N HIS A 177 12.41 -4.34 -6.86
CA HIS A 177 11.36 -3.82 -7.73
C HIS A 177 10.33 -3.00 -6.95
N ARG A 178 9.80 -3.52 -5.83
CA ARG A 178 8.84 -2.78 -5.00
C ARG A 178 9.42 -1.51 -4.41
N LEU A 179 10.71 -1.50 -4.08
CA LEU A 179 11.39 -0.30 -3.56
C LEU A 179 11.67 0.72 -4.67
N TYR A 180 12.02 0.25 -5.86
CA TYR A 180 12.22 1.06 -7.07
C TYR A 180 10.92 1.77 -7.46
N ASP A 181 9.82 1.03 -7.61
CA ASP A 181 8.48 1.58 -7.92
C ASP A 181 8.00 2.63 -6.90
N ARG A 182 8.44 2.52 -5.65
CA ARG A 182 8.09 3.44 -4.56
C ARG A 182 9.05 4.60 -4.39
N GLY A 183 10.13 4.66 -5.17
CA GLY A 183 11.12 5.73 -5.13
C GLY A 183 12.15 5.61 -4.02
N TYR A 184 12.25 4.45 -3.35
CA TYR A 184 13.30 4.20 -2.35
C TYR A 184 14.61 3.73 -2.96
N LEU A 185 14.57 3.25 -4.20
CA LEU A 185 15.72 2.94 -5.02
C LEU A 185 15.59 3.68 -6.35
N THR A 186 16.71 4.05 -6.94
CA THR A 186 16.78 4.44 -8.35
C THR A 186 18.04 3.86 -8.99
N ILE A 187 18.08 3.87 -10.31
CA ILE A 187 19.28 3.54 -11.08
C ILE A 187 19.62 4.80 -11.86
N THR A 188 20.83 5.30 -11.66
CA THR A 188 21.29 6.55 -12.27
C THR A 188 21.52 6.36 -13.77
N PRO A 189 21.58 7.45 -14.54
CA PRO A 189 22.00 7.43 -15.94
C PRO A 189 23.38 6.77 -16.18
N ASP A 190 24.22 6.76 -15.14
CA ASP A 190 25.55 6.14 -15.13
C ASP A 190 25.52 4.66 -14.68
N LEU A 191 24.30 4.07 -14.65
CA LEU A 191 24.02 2.68 -14.35
C LEU A 191 24.37 2.25 -12.92
N GLU A 192 24.33 3.19 -11.97
CA GLU A 192 24.58 2.91 -10.55
C GLU A 192 23.27 2.84 -9.76
N LEU A 193 23.17 1.87 -8.84
CA LEU A 193 22.06 1.83 -7.90
C LEU A 193 22.24 2.90 -6.82
N GLU A 194 21.23 3.73 -6.64
CA GLU A 194 21.11 4.66 -5.52
C GLU A 194 19.99 4.24 -4.58
N VAL A 195 20.25 4.36 -3.28
CA VAL A 195 19.35 4.00 -2.18
C VAL A 195 18.99 5.25 -1.39
N SER A 196 17.70 5.52 -1.29
CA SER A 196 17.18 6.67 -0.55
C SER A 196 17.51 6.57 0.94
N GLN A 197 17.89 7.70 1.54
CA GLN A 197 18.05 7.81 2.99
C GLN A 197 16.72 7.63 3.73
N ARG A 198 15.58 7.86 3.05
CA ARG A 198 14.24 7.72 3.61
C ARG A 198 13.92 6.30 4.07
N LEU A 199 14.58 5.28 3.52
CA LEU A 199 14.43 3.90 4.03
C LEU A 199 14.85 3.79 5.51
N ARG A 200 15.92 4.48 5.88
CA ARG A 200 16.38 4.56 7.26
C ARG A 200 15.47 5.46 8.08
N ASP A 201 15.14 6.63 7.57
CA ASP A 201 14.41 7.65 8.33
C ASP A 201 12.96 7.24 8.61
N GLU A 202 12.31 6.53 7.68
CA GLU A 202 10.90 6.13 7.80
C GLU A 202 10.72 4.79 8.50
N PHE A 203 11.65 3.84 8.30
CA PHE A 203 11.47 2.45 8.76
C PHE A 203 12.52 1.96 9.74
N ASN A 204 13.51 2.79 10.10
CA ASN A 204 14.68 2.37 10.87
C ASN A 204 15.33 1.09 10.30
N ASN A 205 15.33 0.97 8.97
CA ASN A 205 15.71 -0.23 8.23
C ASN A 205 16.58 0.15 7.02
N GLY A 206 17.00 -0.85 6.25
CA GLY A 206 17.65 -0.64 4.95
C GLY A 206 19.12 -1.03 4.90
N LYS A 207 19.72 -1.52 6.00
CA LYS A 207 21.14 -1.94 6.05
C LYS A 207 21.55 -2.79 4.83
N ARG A 208 20.79 -3.85 4.55
CA ARG A 208 21.00 -4.75 3.39
C ARG A 208 20.87 -4.08 2.02
N TYR A 209 20.15 -2.97 1.91
CA TYR A 209 20.01 -2.22 0.66
C TYR A 209 21.14 -1.21 0.52
N TYR A 210 21.56 -0.56 1.61
CA TYR A 210 22.73 0.33 1.60
C TYR A 210 24.03 -0.38 1.23
N GLU A 211 24.15 -1.68 1.48
CA GLU A 211 25.24 -2.52 0.97
C GLU A 211 25.28 -2.59 -0.58
N LEU A 212 24.18 -2.26 -1.25
CA LEU A 212 24.06 -2.19 -2.71
C LEU A 212 24.23 -0.75 -3.26
N GLN A 213 24.41 0.25 -2.38
CA GLN A 213 24.61 1.65 -2.79
C GLN A 213 25.83 1.76 -3.72
N GLY A 214 25.68 2.49 -4.82
CA GLY A 214 26.74 2.72 -5.81
C GLY A 214 27.11 1.48 -6.63
N LYS A 215 26.37 0.38 -6.48
CA LYS A 215 26.65 -0.83 -7.25
C LYS A 215 26.29 -0.59 -8.72
N GLN A 216 27.26 -0.82 -9.60
CA GLN A 216 27.05 -0.86 -11.05
C GLN A 216 26.14 -2.02 -11.42
N ILE A 217 25.08 -1.74 -12.17
CA ILE A 217 24.12 -2.75 -12.61
C ILE A 217 24.65 -3.49 -13.84
N ILE A 218 24.27 -4.76 -13.95
CA ILE A 218 24.44 -5.53 -15.18
C ILE A 218 23.39 -5.06 -16.19
N VAL A 219 23.84 -4.78 -17.41
CA VAL A 219 23.00 -4.46 -18.55
C VAL A 219 23.11 -5.56 -19.63
N PRO A 220 22.08 -5.73 -20.48
CA PRO A 220 22.15 -6.61 -21.64
C PRO A 220 23.35 -6.32 -22.53
N GLY A 221 23.94 -7.38 -23.11
CA GLY A 221 25.06 -7.24 -24.05
C GLY A 221 24.71 -6.55 -25.37
N ASP A 222 23.43 -6.55 -25.75
CA ASP A 222 22.91 -5.77 -26.88
C ASP A 222 22.49 -4.36 -26.41
N PRO A 223 23.15 -3.28 -26.87
CA PRO A 223 22.83 -1.91 -26.48
C PRO A 223 21.38 -1.49 -26.79
N ARG A 224 20.72 -2.13 -27.77
CA ARG A 224 19.31 -1.86 -28.10
C ARG A 224 18.34 -2.37 -27.05
N LEU A 225 18.81 -3.27 -26.18
CA LEU A 225 18.04 -3.83 -25.07
C LEU A 225 18.44 -3.21 -23.72
N ALA A 226 19.54 -2.43 -23.69
CA ALA A 226 20.01 -1.76 -22.49
C ALA A 226 19.04 -0.64 -22.04
N PRO A 227 18.93 -0.37 -20.73
CA PRO A 227 18.12 0.71 -20.20
C PRO A 227 18.36 2.05 -20.89
N SER A 228 17.28 2.74 -21.24
CA SER A 228 17.37 4.07 -21.82
C SER A 228 17.85 5.06 -20.77
N ARG A 229 18.92 5.79 -21.08
CA ARG A 229 19.45 6.86 -20.23
C ARG A 229 18.38 7.89 -19.87
N SER A 230 17.55 8.29 -20.84
CA SER A 230 16.47 9.27 -20.61
C SER A 230 15.34 8.73 -19.74
N ALA A 231 15.09 7.42 -19.76
CA ALA A 231 14.12 6.79 -18.88
C ALA A 231 14.66 6.75 -17.43
N LEU A 232 15.94 6.43 -17.26
CA LEU A 232 16.62 6.45 -15.96
C LEU A 232 16.64 7.86 -15.35
N ASP A 233 17.02 8.86 -16.15
CA ASP A 233 16.92 10.29 -15.80
C ASP A 233 15.50 10.67 -15.35
N TRP A 234 14.48 10.18 -16.05
CA TRP A 234 13.08 10.42 -15.71
C TRP A 234 12.71 9.80 -14.36
N HIS A 235 13.09 8.54 -14.10
CA HIS A 235 12.79 7.86 -12.84
C HIS A 235 13.46 8.57 -11.65
N ALA A 236 14.74 8.93 -11.79
CA ALA A 236 15.50 9.64 -10.77
C ALA A 236 14.90 11.03 -10.43
N SER A 237 14.24 11.68 -11.39
CA SER A 237 13.65 13.02 -11.19
C SER A 237 12.18 13.01 -10.77
N HIS A 238 11.41 11.95 -11.08
CA HIS A 238 9.96 11.92 -10.88
C HIS A 238 9.49 10.91 -9.84
N VAL A 239 10.28 9.84 -9.60
CA VAL A 239 9.88 8.74 -8.72
C VAL A 239 10.76 8.67 -7.48
N PHE A 240 12.08 8.79 -7.65
CA PHE A 240 13.04 8.73 -6.54
C PHE A 240 12.81 9.84 -5.50
N ARG A 241 13.02 9.52 -4.21
CA ARG A 241 12.67 10.39 -3.08
C ARG A 241 13.75 10.50 -2.03
#